data_AF-A0A1Q6H121-F1
#
_entry.id   AF-A0A1Q6H121-F1
#
_cell.length_a   1.000
_cell.length_b   1.000
_cell.length_c   1.000
_cell.angle_alpha   90.00
_cell.angle_beta   90.00
_cell.angle_gamma   90.00
#
_symmetry.space_group_name_H-M   'P 1'
#
loop_
_entity.id
_entity.type
_entity.pdbx_description
1 polymer ?
#
loop_
_entity_poly.entity_id
_entity_poly.type
_entity_poly.pdbx_seq_one_letter_code
_entity_poly.pdbx_strand_id
1 'polypeptide(L)'
;MIATLSTYAQLERENIKFRLNSGRAQYIAKGGKLGRKVGSTKTKEQKKEEYKEVIALLKKGYSIRNIAQLCNIGISTVQRLKKDFDIL
;
A
#
# COMPACT_ATOMS: atom_id res chain seq x y z
N MET A 1 3.63 18.67 -40.92
CA MET A 1 3.37 17.21 -40.92
C MET A 1 3.66 16.52 -39.57
N ILE A 2 4.13 17.23 -38.54
CA ILE A 2 4.38 16.64 -37.20
C ILE A 2 3.07 16.56 -36.38
N ALA A 3 2.26 17.63 -36.39
CA ALA A 3 1.00 17.68 -35.64
C ALA A 3 0.01 16.57 -36.01
N THR A 4 -0.10 16.22 -37.30
CA THR A 4 -0.99 15.17 -37.81
C THR A 4 -0.57 13.77 -37.34
N LEU A 5 0.74 13.50 -37.27
CA LEU A 5 1.26 12.25 -36.74
C LEU A 5 1.07 12.16 -35.22
N SER A 6 1.25 13.28 -34.51
CA SER A 6 0.97 13.36 -33.07
C SER A 6 -0.50 13.11 -32.75
N THR A 7 -1.44 13.65 -33.54
CA THR A 7 -2.88 13.39 -33.35
C THR A 7 -3.23 11.93 -33.60
N TYR A 8 -2.61 11.29 -34.60
CA TYR A 8 -2.84 9.86 -34.86
C TYR A 8 -2.34 8.98 -33.71
N ALA A 9 -1.14 9.26 -33.20
CA ALA A 9 -0.60 8.55 -32.04
C ALA A 9 -1.46 8.74 -30.78
N GLN A 10 -2.06 9.91 -30.60
CA GLN A 10 -2.97 10.19 -29.50
C GLN A 10 -4.29 9.39 -29.62
N LEU A 11 -4.88 9.34 -30.81
CA LEU A 11 -6.09 8.55 -31.07
C LEU A 11 -5.88 7.06 -30.83
N GLU A 12 -4.75 6.50 -31.27
CA GLU A 12 -4.39 5.11 -31.00
C GLU A 12 -4.27 4.83 -29.49
N ARG A 13 -3.66 5.76 -28.74
CA ARG A 13 -3.55 5.65 -27.28
C ARG A 13 -4.92 5.69 -26.60
N GLU A 14 -5.81 6.56 -27.08
CA GLU A 14 -7.17 6.67 -26.57
C GLU A 14 -8.00 5.42 -26.87
N ASN A 15 -7.85 4.82 -28.05
CA ASN A 15 -8.48 3.55 -28.41
C ASN A 15 -8.05 2.41 -27.48
N ILE A 16 -6.75 2.31 -27.19
CA ILE A 16 -6.23 1.30 -26.24
C ILE A 16 -6.81 1.54 -24.85
N LYS A 17 -6.81 2.80 -24.39
CA LYS A 17 -7.36 3.18 -23.08
C LYS A 17 -8.85 2.83 -22.98
N PHE A 18 -9.63 3.10 -24.03
CA PHE A 18 -11.05 2.78 -24.09
C PHE A 18 -11.30 1.27 -23.95
N ARG A 19 -10.58 0.46 -24.73
CA ARG A 19 -10.71 -1.01 -24.69
C ARG A 19 -10.35 -1.58 -23.32
N LEU A 20 -9.24 -1.13 -22.73
CA LEU A 20 -8.82 -1.57 -21.40
C LEU A 20 -9.81 -1.16 -20.31
N ASN A 21 -10.33 0.07 -20.37
CA ASN A 21 -11.32 0.54 -19.39
C ASN A 21 -12.65 -0.19 -19.52
N SER A 22 -13.10 -0.48 -20.74
CA SER A 22 -14.30 -1.28 -20.99
C SER A 22 -14.16 -2.69 -20.40
N GLY A 23 -13.05 -3.38 -20.68
CA GLY A 23 -12.78 -4.70 -20.09
C GLY A 23 -12.66 -4.66 -18.57
N ARG A 24 -12.01 -3.62 -18.02
CA ARG A 24 -11.91 -3.41 -16.57
C ARG A 24 -13.29 -3.21 -15.94
N ALA A 25 -14.15 -2.40 -16.56
CA ALA A 25 -15.51 -2.15 -16.08
C ALA A 25 -16.35 -3.44 -16.09
N GLN A 26 -16.25 -4.24 -17.15
CA GLN A 26 -16.90 -5.55 -17.23
C GLN A 26 -16.42 -6.52 -16.15
N TYR A 27 -15.11 -6.55 -15.87
CA TYR A 27 -14.56 -7.40 -14.80
C TYR A 27 -15.08 -6.98 -13.42
N ILE A 28 -15.12 -5.68 -13.13
CA ILE A 28 -15.69 -5.15 -11.88
C ILE A 28 -17.18 -5.47 -11.78
N ALA A 29 -17.95 -5.28 -12.86
CA ALA A 29 -19.39 -5.57 -12.89
C ALA A 29 -19.69 -7.06 -12.63
N LYS A 30 -18.80 -7.96 -13.05
CA LYS A 30 -18.88 -9.40 -12.76
C LYS A 30 -18.40 -9.78 -11.34
N GLY A 31 -18.14 -8.79 -10.47
CA GLY A 31 -17.69 -9.00 -9.09
C GLY A 31 -16.17 -9.21 -8.93
N GLY A 32 -15.39 -8.99 -10.00
CA GLY A 32 -13.94 -9.04 -9.95
C GLY A 32 -13.35 -7.93 -9.07
N LYS A 33 -12.48 -8.30 -8.14
CA LYS A 33 -11.79 -7.36 -7.25
C LYS A 33 -10.42 -7.02 -7.82
N LEU A 34 -10.18 -5.73 -8.05
CA LEU A 34 -8.88 -5.22 -8.49
C LEU A 34 -8.02 -4.79 -7.29
N GLY A 35 -6.71 -4.83 -7.47
CA GLY A 35 -5.75 -4.45 -6.43
C GLY A 35 -5.20 -5.64 -5.66
N ARG A 36 -4.62 -5.38 -4.48
CA ARG A 36 -3.95 -6.39 -3.67
C ARG A 36 -4.95 -7.40 -3.12
N LYS A 37 -4.61 -8.69 -3.19
CA LYS A 37 -5.43 -9.77 -2.61
C LYS A 37 -5.75 -9.50 -1.14
N VAL A 38 -7.02 -9.68 -0.78
CA VAL A 38 -7.50 -9.63 0.61
C VAL A 38 -6.75 -10.72 1.39
N GLY A 39 -6.07 -10.35 2.48
CA GLY A 39 -5.25 -11.27 3.29
C GLY A 39 -3.74 -11.21 3.04
N SER A 40 -3.25 -10.43 2.05
CA SER A 40 -1.80 -10.16 1.93
C SER A 40 -1.30 -9.21 3.03
N THR A 41 -2.20 -8.52 3.71
CA THR A 41 -1.87 -7.68 4.86
C THR A 41 -1.62 -8.57 6.08
N LYS A 42 -0.42 -8.49 6.66
CA LYS A 42 -0.07 -9.22 7.90
C LYS A 42 -1.14 -9.00 8.96
N THR A 43 -1.63 -10.09 9.57
CA THR A 43 -2.65 -10.02 10.63
C THR A 43 -2.07 -9.35 11.88
N LYS A 44 -2.93 -8.85 12.78
CA LYS A 44 -2.47 -8.23 14.04
C LYS A 44 -1.60 -9.19 14.87
N GLU A 45 -1.91 -10.49 14.83
CA GLU A 45 -1.16 -11.54 15.52
C GLU A 45 0.24 -11.74 14.94
N GLN A 46 0.36 -11.81 13.61
CA GLN A 46 1.66 -11.87 12.93
C GLN A 46 2.51 -10.62 13.22
N LYS A 47 1.89 -9.44 13.24
CA LYS A 47 2.57 -8.19 13.62
C LYS A 47 3.00 -8.19 15.09
N LYS A 48 2.19 -8.75 16.00
CA LYS A 48 2.59 -8.90 17.40
C LYS A 48 3.82 -9.77 17.51
N GLU A 49 3.92 -10.82 16.70
CA GLU A 49 5.04 -11.75 16.74
C GLU A 49 6.33 -11.18 16.16
N GLU A 50 6.24 -10.56 14.99
CA GLU A 50 7.39 -9.99 14.29
C GLU A 50 7.95 -8.73 14.98
N TYR A 51 7.08 -7.96 15.65
CA TYR A 51 7.44 -6.70 16.29
C TYR A 51 7.33 -6.73 17.82
N LYS A 52 7.50 -7.91 18.47
CA LYS A 52 7.44 -8.06 19.93
C LYS A 52 8.31 -7.02 20.65
N GLU A 53 9.55 -6.85 20.19
CA GLU A 53 10.53 -5.95 20.79
C GLU A 53 10.12 -4.47 20.66
N VAL A 54 9.67 -4.06 19.47
CA VAL A 54 9.20 -2.70 19.20
C VAL A 54 7.98 -2.38 20.07
N ILE A 55 7.04 -3.31 20.20
CA ILE A 55 5.84 -3.16 21.03
C ILE A 55 6.22 -3.06 22.51
N ALA A 56 7.17 -3.86 22.98
CA ALA A 56 7.66 -3.80 24.36
C ALA A 56 8.34 -2.46 24.66
N LEU A 57 9.14 -1.93 23.73
CA LEU A 57 9.79 -0.63 23.87
C LEU A 57 8.79 0.54 23.81
N LEU A 58 7.77 0.45 22.95
CA LEU A 58 6.69 1.43 22.90
C LEU A 58 5.92 1.47 24.23
N LYS A 59 5.60 0.31 24.82
CA LYS A 59 4.93 0.22 26.13
C LYS A 59 5.77 0.77 27.28
N LYS A 60 7.11 0.72 27.17
CA LYS A 60 8.04 1.29 28.15
C LYS A 60 8.19 2.83 28.01
N GLY A 61 7.56 3.46 27.01
CA GLY A 61 7.59 4.92 26.83
C GLY A 61 8.81 5.47 26.10
N TYR A 62 9.57 4.63 25.37
CA TYR A 62 10.72 5.11 24.60
C TYR A 62 10.28 5.96 23.39
N SER A 63 11.12 6.92 22.99
CA SER A 63 10.85 7.77 21.84
C SER A 63 10.86 6.96 20.54
N ILE A 64 9.98 7.31 19.59
CA ILE A 64 9.84 6.63 18.30
C ILE A 64 11.18 6.59 17.54
N ARG A 65 11.98 7.65 17.64
CA ARG A 65 13.30 7.75 16.98
C ARG A 65 14.30 6.79 17.59
N ASN A 66 14.33 6.67 18.92
CA ASN A 66 15.24 5.73 19.59
C ASN A 66 14.85 4.29 19.25
N ILE A 67 13.56 3.97 19.23
CA ILE A 67 13.08 2.62 18.87
C ILE A 67 13.43 2.28 17.41
N ALA A 68 13.28 3.24 16.49
CA ALA A 68 13.65 3.05 15.09
C ALA A 68 15.15 2.75 14.91
N GLN A 69 16.02 3.43 15.66
CA GLN A 69 17.45 3.17 15.67
C GLN A 69 17.81 1.84 16.33
N LEU A 70 17.23 1.53 17.49
CA LEU A 70 17.51 0.31 18.24
C LEU A 70 17.08 -0.96 17.48
N CYS A 71 15.92 -0.92 16.82
CA CYS A 71 15.38 -2.07 16.11
C CYS A 71 15.69 -2.06 14.60
N ASN A 72 16.45 -1.08 14.08
CA ASN A 72 16.72 -0.89 12.65
C ASN A 72 15.46 -0.91 11.77
N ILE A 73 14.38 -0.30 12.25
CA ILE A 73 13.09 -0.25 11.56
C ILE A 73 12.79 1.19 11.16
N GLY A 74 12.16 1.36 9.99
CA GLY A 74 11.72 2.68 9.54
C GLY A 74 10.74 3.35 10.50
N ILE A 75 10.90 4.66 10.71
CA ILE A 75 10.07 5.49 11.61
C ILE A 75 8.57 5.33 11.30
N SER A 76 8.22 5.25 10.01
CA SER A 76 6.83 5.09 9.56
C SER A 76 6.22 3.76 10.01
N THR A 77 7.02 2.69 10.13
CA THR A 77 6.57 1.39 10.62
C THR A 77 6.33 1.43 12.13
N VAL A 78 7.22 2.06 12.90
CA VAL A 78 7.03 2.24 14.35
C VAL A 78 5.79 3.10 14.64
N GLN A 79 5.56 4.16 13.87
CA GLN A 79 4.34 4.98 13.96
C GLN A 79 3.06 4.20 13.62
N ARG A 80 3.11 3.34 12.59
CA ARG A 80 1.97 2.46 12.25
C ARG A 80 1.69 1.48 13.36
N LEU A 81 2.73 0.87 13.94
CA LEU A 81 2.57 -0.04 15.08
C LEU A 81 2.00 0.66 16.31
N LYS A 82 2.44 1.89 16.60
CA LYS A 82 1.86 2.71 17.68
C LYS A 82 0.35 2.91 17.50
N LYS A 83 -0.09 3.26 16.28
CA LYS A 83 -1.51 3.41 15.93
C LYS A 83 -2.28 2.09 15.94
N ASP A 84 -1.71 1.03 15.37
CA ASP A 84 -2.36 -0.29 15.25
C ASP A 84 -2.63 -0.96 16.62
N PHE A 85 -1.78 -0.65 17.62
CA PHE A 85 -1.84 -1.20 18.97
C PHE A 85 -2.36 -0.23 20.04
N ASP A 86 -2.75 0.99 19.65
CA ASP A 86 -3.30 2.03 20.54
C ASP A 86 -2.46 2.25 21.81
N ILE A 87 -1.14 2.29 21.63
CA ILE A 87 -0.20 2.48 22.74
C ILE A 87 0.00 3.99 22.88
N LEU A 88 -0.49 4.58 23.97
CA LEU A 88 -0.36 5.99 24.33
C LEU A 88 1.12 6.41 24.48
#